data_AF-F3CG78-F1
#
_entry.id   AF-F3CG78-F1
#
_cell.length_a   1.000
_cell.length_b   1.000
_cell.length_c   1.000
_cell.angle_alpha   90.00
_cell.angle_beta   90.00
_cell.angle_gamma   90.00
#
_symmetry.space_group_name_H-M   'P 1'
#
loop_
_entity.id
_entity.type
_entity.pdbx_description
1 polymer ?
#
loop_
_entity_poly.entity_id
_entity_poly.type
_entity_poly.pdbx_seq_one_letter_code
_entity_poly.pdbx_strand_id
1 'polypeptide(L)' 'GPDRLMTLVELLKREATAISARINPFDPSLRRPSQVFGQAD' A
#
# COMPACT_ATOMS: atom_id res chain seq x y z
N GLY A 1 15.20 7.85 13.17
CA GLY A 1 14.83 9.23 13.51
C GLY A 1 13.71 9.72 12.60
N PRO A 2 12.99 10.78 12.98
CA PRO A 2 11.86 11.34 12.24
C PRO A 2 12.17 11.68 10.76
N ASP A 3 13.41 12.06 10.45
CA ASP A 3 13.83 12.37 9.06
C ASP A 3 13.84 11.15 8.14
N ARG A 4 14.22 9.99 8.68
CA ARG A 4 14.14 8.71 7.96
C ARG A 4 12.68 8.37 7.69
N LEU A 5 11.79 8.58 8.67
CA LEU A 5 10.37 8.29 8.52
C LEU A 5 9.76 9.17 7.41
N MET A 6 10.04 10.47 7.40
CA MET A 6 9.61 11.36 6.31
C MET A 6 10.11 10.90 4.94
N THR A 7 11.39 10.53 4.84
CA THR A 7 11.97 10.03 3.59
C THR A 7 11.25 8.76 3.10
N LEU A 8 10.98 7.82 3.99
CA LEU A 8 10.25 6.60 3.67
C LEU A 8 8.81 6.89 3.24
N VAL A 9 8.13 7.82 3.91
CA VAL A 9 6.76 8.22 3.55
C VAL A 9 6.73 8.80 2.14
N GLU A 10 7.67 9.69 1.79
CA GLU A 10 7.73 10.27 0.45
C GLU A 10 8.05 9.24 -0.62
N LEU A 11 8.91 8.28 -0.33
CA LEU A 11 9.20 7.16 -1.24
C LEU A 11 7.96 6.27 -1.45
N LEU A 12 7.26 5.91 -0.37
CA LEU A 12 6.04 5.12 -0.43
C LEU A 12 4.93 5.82 -1.20
N LYS A 13 4.76 7.14 -1.03
CA LYS A 13 3.78 7.92 -1.80
C LYS A 13 4.08 7.87 -3.30
N ARG A 14 5.35 8.08 -3.70
CA ARG A 14 5.77 8.02 -5.11
C ARG A 14 5.45 6.66 -5.73
N GLU A 15 5.77 5.59 -5.01
CA GLU A 15 5.50 4.22 -5.47
C GLU A 15 3.99 3.94 -5.56
N ALA A 16 3.23 4.34 -4.55
CA ALA A 16 1.77 4.18 -4.53
C ALA A 16 1.11 4.91 -5.72
N THR A 17 1.56 6.12 -6.06
CA THR A 17 1.07 6.85 -7.24
C THR A 17 1.41 6.11 -8.54
N ALA A 18 2.59 5.51 -8.66
CA ALA A 18 2.98 4.76 -9.85
C ALA A 18 2.14 3.48 -10.05
N ILE A 19 1.80 2.79 -8.95
CA ILE A 19 1.08 1.52 -8.99
C ILE A 19 -0.45 1.70 -9.04
N SER A 20 -1.00 2.79 -8.49
CA SER A 20 -2.46 2.96 -8.32
C SER A 20 -3.26 2.85 -9.61
N ALA A 21 -2.72 3.30 -10.75
CA ALA A 21 -3.35 3.18 -12.06
C ALA A 21 -3.54 1.73 -12.53
N ARG A 22 -2.80 0.79 -11.93
CA ARG A 22 -2.83 -0.64 -12.25
C ARG A 22 -3.71 -1.44 -11.27
N ILE A 23 -4.21 -0.80 -10.22
CA ILE A 23 -5.04 -1.41 -9.19
C ILE A 23 -6.51 -1.24 -9.57
N ASN A 24 -7.29 -2.31 -9.48
CA ASN A 24 -8.74 -2.22 -9.61
C ASN A 24 -9.34 -1.57 -8.33
N PRO A 25 -9.96 -0.38 -8.42
CA PRO A 25 -10.50 0.32 -7.26
C PRO A 25 -11.67 -0.43 -6.58
N PHE A 26 -12.26 -1.40 -7.27
CA PHE A 26 -13.37 -2.20 -6.78
C PHE A 26 -12.97 -3.64 -6.42
N ASP A 27 -11.68 -3.96 -6.43
CA ASP A 27 -11.18 -5.27 -6.03
C ASP A 27 -11.70 -5.63 -4.62
N PRO A 28 -12.48 -6.72 -4.47
CA PRO A 28 -13.02 -7.14 -3.18
C PRO A 28 -11.94 -7.45 -2.14
N SER A 29 -10.74 -7.87 -2.56
CA SER A 29 -9.63 -8.18 -1.67
C SER A 29 -9.09 -6.93 -0.97
N LEU A 30 -9.17 -5.77 -1.63
CA LEU A 30 -8.73 -4.48 -1.07
C LEU A 30 -9.72 -3.93 -0.04
N ARG A 31 -10.96 -4.41 -0.01
CA ARG A 31 -11.96 -3.99 1.00
C ARG A 31 -11.74 -4.64 2.36
N ARG A 32 -11.18 -5.85 2.38
CA ARG A 32 -10.87 -6.61 3.60
C ARG A 32 -9.45 -7.15 3.54
N PRO A 33 -8.44 -6.27 3.51
CA PRO A 33 -7.06 -6.68 3.26
C PRO A 33 -6.54 -7.63 4.33
N SER A 34 -7.00 -7.53 5.58
CA SER A 34 -6.64 -8.48 6.65
C SER A 34 -7.11 -9.91 6.41
N GLN A 35 -8.18 -10.12 5.65
CA GLN A 35 -8.71 -11.45 5.34
C GLN A 35 -8.01 -12.10 4.15
N VAL A 36 -7.40 -11.31 3.27
CA VAL A 36 -6.76 -11.80 2.04
C VAL A 36 -5.24 -11.82 2.14
N PHE A 37 -4.65 -10.79 2.77
CA PHE A 37 -3.19 -10.64 2.91
C PHE A 37 -2.70 -10.90 4.34
N GLY A 38 -3.60 -11.13 5.30
CA GLY A 38 -3.28 -11.38 6.71
C GLY A 38 -3.20 -12.86 7.10
N GLN A 39 -3.47 -13.79 6.18
CA GLN A 39 -3.11 -15.19 6.37
C GLN A 39 -1.60 -15.35 6.13
N ALA A 40 -0.83 -15.11 7.19
CA ALA A 40 0.52 -15.63 7.30
C ALA A 40 0.43 -16.99 8.00
N ASP A 41 0.90 -18.05 7.36
CA ASP A 41 1.36 -19.27 8.05
C ASP A 41 2.68 -19.00 8.76
#